data_AF-A0A6L3GMP7-F1
#
_entry.id   AF-A0A6L3GMP7-F1
#
_cell.length_a   1.000
_cell.length_b   1.000
_cell.length_c   1.000
_cell.angle_alpha   90.00
_cell.angle_beta   90.00
_cell.angle_gamma   90.00
#
_symmetry.space_group_name_H-M   'P 1'
#
loop_
_entity.id
_entity.type
_entity.pdbx_description
1 polymer ?
#
loop_
_entity_poly.entity_id
_entity_poly.type
_entity_poly.pdbx_seq_one_letter_code
_entity_poly.pdbx_strand_id
1 'polypeptide(L)'
;MMKLFREILIICLLGKLIACSPLASGEINDVWGHKQVATIEMAGSDSVWVCHLSMLKDTVTVPLSYFVEELEMVKLDNRDAALVSSSKTIIGKQYILVHKM
;
A
#
# COMPACT_ATOMS: atom_id res chain seq x y z
N MET A 1 -28.28 14.72 -45.90
CA MET A 1 -27.26 13.72 -45.50
C MET A 1 -26.41 14.14 -44.28
N MET A 2 -26.57 15.33 -43.69
CA MET A 2 -25.74 15.79 -42.54
C MET A 2 -26.45 15.76 -41.17
N LYS A 3 -27.77 15.50 -41.15
CA LYS A 3 -28.55 15.38 -39.89
C LYS A 3 -28.42 13.97 -39.28
N LEU A 4 -28.52 12.94 -40.12
CA LEU A 4 -28.38 11.54 -39.70
C LEU A 4 -27.00 11.25 -39.07
N PHE A 5 -25.93 11.80 -39.65
CA PHE A 5 -24.56 11.65 -39.13
C PHE A 5 -24.38 12.31 -37.75
N ARG A 6 -25.04 13.44 -37.52
CA ARG A 6 -24.96 14.18 -36.24
C ARG A 6 -25.73 13.47 -35.13
N GLU A 7 -26.87 12.86 -35.45
CA GLU A 7 -27.65 12.08 -34.47
C GLU A 7 -26.96 10.77 -34.10
N ILE A 8 -26.31 10.09 -35.07
CA ILE A 8 -25.48 8.90 -34.80
C ILE A 8 -24.29 9.26 -33.91
N LEU A 9 -23.62 10.39 -34.16
CA LEU A 9 -22.48 10.84 -33.35
C LEU A 9 -22.88 11.12 -31.88
N ILE A 10 -24.06 11.67 -31.64
CA ILE A 10 -24.57 11.96 -30.29
C ILE A 10 -24.91 10.67 -29.53
N ILE A 11 -25.49 9.67 -30.19
CA ILE A 11 -25.77 8.36 -29.58
C ILE A 11 -24.46 7.65 -29.20
N CYS A 12 -23.43 7.72 -30.05
CA CYS A 12 -22.11 7.15 -29.76
C CYS A 12 -21.39 7.84 -28.58
N LEU A 13 -21.60 9.15 -28.38
CA LEU A 13 -21.03 9.90 -27.27
C LEU A 13 -21.77 9.66 -25.94
N LEU A 14 -23.11 9.53 -25.98
CA LEU A 14 -23.91 9.19 -24.79
C LEU A 14 -23.74 7.73 -24.37
N GLY A 15 -23.49 6.81 -25.31
CA GLY A 15 -23.16 5.41 -25.00
C GLY A 15 -21.88 5.23 -24.19
N LYS A 16 -20.95 6.20 -24.24
CA LYS A 16 -19.75 6.20 -23.39
C LYS A 16 -20.01 6.67 -21.96
N LEU A 17 -21.16 7.29 -21.68
CA LEU A 17 -21.49 7.81 -20.34
C LEU A 17 -22.20 6.77 -19.45
N ILE A 18 -22.74 5.69 -20.02
CA ILE A 18 -23.40 4.60 -19.28
C ILE A 18 -22.40 3.49 -18.88
N ALA A 19 -21.17 3.51 -19.39
CA ALA A 19 -20.09 2.67 -18.89
C ALA A 19 -19.37 3.32 -17.69
N CYS A 20 -20.14 3.76 -16.68
CA CYS A 20 -19.62 3.86 -15.33
C CYS A 20 -19.82 2.49 -14.69
N SER A 21 -18.93 1.56 -15.00
CA SER A 21 -18.83 0.31 -14.25
C SER A 21 -18.11 0.60 -12.93
N PRO A 22 -18.74 0.49 -11.75
CA PRO A 22 -18.01 0.16 -10.55
C PRO A 22 -17.82 -1.37 -10.57
N LEU A 23 -16.97 -1.84 -11.47
CA LEU A 23 -16.54 -3.23 -11.44
C LEU A 23 -15.11 -3.34 -11.92
N ALA A 24 -14.22 -2.67 -11.18
CA ALA A 24 -12.87 -3.16 -11.04
C ALA A 24 -12.87 -4.25 -9.95
N SER A 25 -13.57 -5.36 -10.20
CA SER A 25 -13.11 -6.66 -9.67
C SER A 25 -12.09 -7.20 -10.67
N GLY A 26 -11.05 -6.39 -10.92
CA GLY A 26 -9.87 -6.86 -11.62
C GLY A 26 -9.10 -7.67 -10.61
N GLU A 27 -9.03 -8.99 -10.80
CA GLU A 27 -7.90 -9.73 -10.29
C GLU A 27 -6.64 -9.09 -10.90
N ILE A 28 -6.00 -8.19 -10.16
CA ILE A 28 -4.66 -7.73 -10.49
C ILE A 28 -3.74 -8.86 -10.01
N ASN A 29 -3.74 -9.93 -10.80
CA ASN A 29 -2.79 -11.02 -10.63
C ASN A 29 -1.40 -10.44 -10.92
N ASP A 30 -0.62 -10.33 -9.84
CA ASP A 30 0.78 -9.91 -9.77
C ASP A 30 1.09 -8.43 -10.09
N VAL A 31 1.14 -7.63 -9.03
CA VAL A 31 1.91 -6.38 -9.02
C VAL A 31 3.37 -6.75 -8.71
N TRP A 32 4.24 -6.66 -9.71
CA TRP A 32 5.68 -6.97 -9.62
C TRP A 32 6.02 -8.43 -9.20
N GLY A 33 5.15 -9.40 -9.50
CA GLY A 33 5.35 -10.81 -9.12
C GLY A 33 5.07 -11.11 -7.64
N HIS A 34 4.42 -10.18 -6.93
CA HIS A 34 3.95 -10.40 -5.58
C HIS A 34 2.46 -10.73 -5.58
N LYS A 35 2.13 -11.86 -4.93
CA LYS A 35 0.75 -12.29 -4.68
C LYS A 35 0.02 -11.20 -3.90
N GLN A 36 -1.15 -10.78 -4.39
CA GLN A 36 -2.05 -9.88 -3.68
C GLN A 36 -2.50 -10.54 -2.36
N VAL A 37 -2.33 -9.83 -1.24
CA VAL A 37 -2.70 -10.32 0.10
C VAL A 37 -3.73 -9.44 0.82
N ALA A 38 -4.12 -8.32 0.21
CA ALA A 38 -5.11 -7.42 0.74
C ALA A 38 -5.98 -6.83 -0.37
N THR A 39 -7.22 -6.52 -0.03
CA THR A 39 -8.25 -5.93 -0.88
C THR A 39 -8.77 -4.66 -0.24
N ILE A 40 -9.30 -3.74 -1.04
CA ILE A 40 -10.12 -2.64 -0.54
C ILE A 40 -11.56 -3.09 -0.65
N GLU A 41 -12.26 -3.17 0.47
CA GLU A 41 -13.66 -3.60 0.56
C GLU A 41 -14.53 -2.47 1.10
N MET A 42 -15.81 -2.45 0.73
CA MET A 42 -16.75 -1.45 1.24
C MET A 42 -17.31 -1.90 2.60
N ALA A 43 -17.11 -1.09 3.63
CA ALA A 43 -17.74 -1.21 4.94
C ALA A 43 -18.79 -0.10 5.07
N GLY A 44 -20.01 -0.38 4.60
CA GLY A 44 -21.08 0.63 4.54
C GLY A 44 -20.80 1.65 3.44
N SER A 45 -20.68 2.93 3.80
CA SER A 45 -20.35 4.03 2.87
C SER A 45 -18.85 4.21 2.65
N ASP A 46 -18.01 3.60 3.48
CA ASP A 46 -16.58 3.84 3.50
C ASP A 46 -15.81 2.62 2.97
N SER A 47 -14.61 2.86 2.41
CA SER A 47 -13.72 1.79 1.96
C SER A 47 -12.69 1.45 3.04
N VAL A 48 -12.49 0.17 3.31
CA VAL A 48 -11.51 -0.33 4.28
C VAL A 48 -10.53 -1.30 3.61
N TRP A 49 -9.31 -1.35 4.14
CA TRP A 49 -8.33 -2.35 3.72
C TRP A 49 -8.56 -3.65 4.48
N VAL A 50 -8.84 -4.73 3.75
CA VAL A 50 -9.02 -6.08 4.29
C VAL A 50 -7.80 -6.92 3.93
N CYS A 51 -7.12 -7.44 4.94
CA CYS A 51 -5.97 -8.34 4.77
C CYS A 51 -6.44 -9.79 4.82
N HIS A 52 -6.15 -10.57 3.78
CA HIS A 52 -6.43 -12.00 3.75
C HIS A 52 -5.26 -12.78 4.37
N LEU A 53 -5.32 -13.05 5.68
CA LEU A 53 -4.26 -13.76 6.40
C LEU A 53 -3.94 -15.14 5.81
N SER A 54 -4.89 -15.81 5.18
CA SER A 54 -4.68 -17.09 4.48
C SER A 54 -3.79 -16.98 3.23
N MET A 55 -3.62 -15.77 2.70
CA MET A 55 -2.77 -15.49 1.53
C MET A 55 -1.39 -14.98 1.93
N LEU A 56 -1.20 -14.58 3.19
CA LEU A 56 0.09 -14.25 3.77
C LEU A 56 0.98 -15.51 3.82
N LYS A 57 2.25 -15.35 3.47
CA LYS A 57 3.25 -16.39 3.77
C LYS A 57 3.48 -16.40 5.30
N ASP A 58 3.97 -17.52 5.84
CA ASP A 58 4.26 -17.71 7.28
C ASP A 58 5.20 -16.63 7.87
N THR A 59 5.86 -15.85 7.02
CA THR A 59 6.71 -14.72 7.39
C THR A 59 6.23 -13.44 6.70
N VAL A 60 5.89 -12.44 7.51
CA VAL A 60 5.60 -11.08 7.04
C VAL A 60 6.85 -10.24 7.19
N THR A 61 7.42 -9.81 6.08
CA THR A 61 8.49 -8.80 6.10
C THR A 61 7.85 -7.43 5.97
N VAL A 62 7.77 -6.69 7.07
CA VAL A 62 7.33 -5.29 7.04
C VAL A 62 8.57 -4.40 7.06
N PRO A 63 8.86 -3.63 5.99
CA PRO A 63 9.95 -2.67 6.01
C PRO A 63 9.76 -1.66 7.13
N LEU A 64 10.80 -1.36 7.90
CA LEU A 64 10.74 -0.35 8.96
C LEU A 64 10.32 1.03 8.44
N SER A 65 10.61 1.32 7.17
CA SER A 65 10.17 2.53 6.47
C SER A 65 8.65 2.73 6.45
N TYR A 66 7.85 1.68 6.68
CA TYR A 66 6.38 1.81 6.76
C TYR A 66 5.89 2.29 8.12
N PHE A 67 6.74 2.24 9.16
CA PHE A 67 6.37 2.63 10.53
C PHE A 67 6.90 4.00 10.93
N VAL A 68 7.70 4.66 10.08
CA VAL A 68 8.30 5.95 10.38
C VAL A 68 8.02 6.92 9.24
N GLU A 69 7.56 8.13 9.58
CA GLU A 69 7.29 9.18 8.59
C GLU A 69 8.60 9.70 7.96
N GLU A 70 9.67 9.74 8.74
CA GLU A 70 11.01 10.16 8.31
C GLU A 70 12.08 9.17 8.81
N LEU A 71 12.88 8.65 7.88
CA LEU A 71 14.07 7.85 8.20
C LEU A 71 15.28 8.77 8.32
N GLU A 72 15.80 8.93 9.53
CA GLU A 72 17.04 9.67 9.78
C GLU A 72 18.24 8.72 9.81
N MET A 73 19.25 9.03 8.98
CA MET A 73 20.54 8.34 9.02
C MET A 73 21.42 8.96 10.11
N VAL A 74 21.54 8.28 11.25
CA VAL A 74 22.44 8.70 12.33
C VAL A 74 23.87 8.30 12.00
N LYS A 75 24.75 9.28 11.79
CA LYS A 75 26.18 9.03 11.62
C LYS A 75 26.76 8.56 12.94
N LEU A 76 27.21 7.30 12.98
CA LEU A 76 27.99 6.79 14.10
C LEU A 76 29.37 7.43 14.11
N ASP A 77 29.86 7.78 15.29
CA ASP A 77 31.28 8.08 15.46
C ASP A 77 32.08 6.79 15.31
N ASN A 78 33.35 6.89 14.93
CA ASN A 78 34.21 5.71 14.70
C ASN A 78 34.69 5.08 16.00
N ARG A 79 33.80 4.98 17.00
CA ARG A 79 34.05 4.39 18.30
C ARG A 79 33.36 3.04 18.35
N ASP A 80 33.93 2.12 19.11
CA ASP A 80 33.34 0.81 19.38
C ASP A 80 32.22 0.88 20.44
N ALA A 81 31.52 2.02 20.53
CA ALA A 81 30.44 2.27 21.48
C ALA A 81 29.55 3.42 21.00
N ALA A 82 28.24 3.28 21.17
CA ALA A 82 27.26 4.35 20.95
C ALA A 82 26.71 4.85 22.28
N LEU A 83 26.69 6.18 22.47
CA LEU A 83 26.06 6.79 23.65
C LEU A 83 24.54 6.79 23.47
N VAL A 84 23.85 6.00 24.28
CA VAL A 84 22.38 5.98 24.35
C VAL A 84 21.92 6.66 25.63
N SER A 85 20.77 7.34 25.60
CA SER A 85 20.15 7.85 26.83
C SER A 85 19.75 6.69 27.74
N SER A 86 19.53 6.94 29.04
CA SER A 86 19.00 5.95 29.98
C SER A 86 17.61 5.49 29.53
N SER A 87 17.57 4.45 28.71
CA SER A 87 16.40 3.99 27.98
C SER A 87 16.50 2.49 27.77
N LYS A 88 15.36 1.84 27.56
CA LYS A 88 15.35 0.37 27.40
C LYS A 88 15.94 0.04 26.04
N THR A 89 17.13 -0.58 26.04
CA THR A 89 17.83 -0.98 24.80
C THR A 89 17.74 -2.50 24.61
N ILE A 90 17.40 -2.94 23.41
CA ILE A 90 17.34 -4.36 23.00
C ILE A 90 18.30 -4.55 21.83
N ILE A 91 19.23 -5.50 21.95
CA ILE A 91 20.22 -5.82 20.92
C ILE A 91 19.79 -7.12 20.23
N GLY A 92 19.39 -7.01 18.97
CA GLY A 92 19.11 -8.13 18.08
C GLY A 92 20.33 -8.49 17.21
N LYS A 93 20.21 -9.55 16.40
CA LYS A 93 21.29 -9.96 15.48
C LYS A 93 21.60 -8.94 14.39
N GLN A 94 20.59 -8.15 13.99
CA GLN A 94 20.66 -7.24 12.84
C GLN A 94 20.14 -5.84 13.16
N TYR A 95 19.75 -5.59 14.41
CA TYR A 95 19.17 -4.31 14.80
C TYR A 95 19.45 -4.01 16.27
N ILE A 96 19.53 -2.72 16.58
CA ILE A 96 19.54 -2.20 17.94
C ILE A 96 18.27 -1.38 18.09
N LEU A 97 17.43 -1.74 19.07
CA LEU A 97 16.20 -1.01 19.37
C LEU A 97 16.39 -0.23 20.67
N VAL A 98 16.21 1.08 20.61
CA VAL A 98 16.28 1.97 21.77
C VAL A 98 14.87 2.53 22.02
N HIS A 99 14.24 2.12 23.13
CA HIS A 99 12.91 2.58 23.50
C HIS A 99 13.00 3.75 24.49
N LYS A 100 12.71 4.95 23.97
CA LYS A 100 12.57 6.17 24.76
C LYS A 100 11.20 6.16 25.46
N MET A 101 11.20 6.22 26.79
CA MET A 101 9.98 6.45 27.58
C MET A 101 9.51 7.90 27.45
#